data_AF-A0A151B0F3-F1
#
_entry.id   AF-A0A151B0F3-F1
#
_cell.length_a   1.000
_cell.length_b   1.000
_cell.length_c   1.000
_cell.angle_alpha   90.00
_cell.angle_beta   90.00
_cell.angle_gamma   90.00
#
_symmetry.space_group_name_H-M   'P 1'
#
loop_
_entity.id
_entity.type
_entity.pdbx_description
1 polymer ?
#
loop_
_entity_poly.entity_id
_entity_poly.type
_entity_poly.pdbx_seq_one_letter_code
_entity_poly.pdbx_strand_id
1 'polypeptide(L)'
;MSPGTSTLEKRARQVLGVSHDAGAQAIKKAYRRLARQYHPDCHADDKLTIEKFMLITEAYEYLLRHKLPGRNSLLAAGLTLESEDPEERYARWWMEHFREFF
;
A
#
# COMPACT_ATOMS: atom_id res chain seq x y z
N MET A 1 -8.38 23.33 16.50
CA MET A 1 -8.74 21.95 16.09
C MET A 1 -8.98 21.97 14.59
N SER A 2 -8.06 21.46 13.78
CA SER A 2 -8.14 21.55 12.31
C SER A 2 -9.04 20.43 11.75
N PRO A 3 -10.22 20.74 11.18
CA PRO A 3 -11.21 19.71 10.82
C PRO A 3 -11.04 19.09 9.41
N GLY A 4 -9.92 19.33 8.72
CA GLY A 4 -9.77 18.95 7.30
C GLY A 4 -9.10 17.60 6.99
N THR A 5 -8.26 17.06 7.87
CA THR A 5 -7.41 15.89 7.57
C THR A 5 -8.03 14.54 7.97
N SER A 6 -9.07 14.53 8.79
CA SER A 6 -9.60 13.31 9.43
C SER A 6 -10.30 12.34 8.46
N THR A 7 -10.87 12.82 7.35
CA THR A 7 -11.66 11.98 6.44
C THR A 7 -10.81 11.03 5.60
N LEU A 8 -9.69 11.49 5.04
CA LEU A 8 -8.80 10.65 4.24
C LEU A 8 -8.06 9.64 5.10
N GLU A 9 -7.57 10.06 6.27
CA GLU A 9 -6.95 9.13 7.23
C GLU A 9 -7.95 8.03 7.63
N LYS A 10 -9.19 8.42 7.98
CA LYS A 10 -10.23 7.46 8.34
C LYS A 10 -10.53 6.46 7.22
N ARG A 11 -10.61 6.92 5.96
CA ARG A 11 -10.81 6.05 4.79
C ARG A 11 -9.62 5.10 4.58
N ALA A 12 -8.39 5.59 4.64
CA ALA A 12 -7.19 4.75 4.52
C ALA A 12 -7.15 3.64 5.60
N ARG A 13 -7.55 3.99 6.82
CA ARG A 13 -7.63 3.02 7.93
C ARG A 13 -8.76 2.01 7.76
N GLN A 14 -9.89 2.43 7.20
CA GLN A 14 -10.98 1.53 6.86
C GLN A 14 -10.57 0.55 5.75
N VAL A 15 -9.86 1.01 4.72
CA VAL A 15 -9.32 0.15 3.65
C VAL A 15 -8.39 -0.92 4.23
N LEU A 16 -7.50 -0.53 5.16
CA LEU A 16 -6.62 -1.47 5.84
C LEU A 16 -7.29 -2.28 6.96
N GLY A 17 -8.52 -1.93 7.35
CA GLY A 17 -9.25 -2.56 8.45
C GLY A 17 -8.56 -2.38 9.81
N VAL A 18 -7.93 -1.22 10.05
CA VAL A 18 -7.21 -0.92 11.29
C VAL A 18 -7.92 0.13 12.13
N SER A 19 -7.82 0.02 13.46
CA SER A 19 -8.42 0.99 14.39
C SER A 19 -7.76 2.37 14.29
N HIS A 20 -8.46 3.39 14.78
CA HIS A 20 -7.96 4.77 14.88
C HIS A 20 -6.79 4.97 15.88
N ASP A 21 -6.51 3.96 16.71
CA ASP A 21 -5.32 3.89 17.57
C ASP A 21 -4.21 3.00 17.02
N ALA A 22 -4.42 2.36 15.85
CA ALA A 22 -3.42 1.46 15.27
C ALA A 22 -2.09 2.17 15.01
N GLY A 23 -1.03 1.69 15.68
CA GLY A 23 0.34 2.14 15.43
C GLY A 23 0.93 1.55 14.16
N ALA A 24 2.15 1.98 13.81
CA ALA A 24 2.83 1.57 12.57
C ALA A 24 2.99 0.04 12.43
N GLN A 25 3.18 -0.69 13.54
CA GLN A 25 3.24 -2.15 13.51
C GLN A 25 1.91 -2.80 13.11
N ALA A 26 0.79 -2.29 13.63
CA ALA A 26 -0.55 -2.80 13.30
C ALA A 26 -0.90 -2.50 11.83
N ILE A 27 -0.55 -1.31 11.34
CA ILE A 27 -0.69 -0.91 9.93
C ILE A 27 0.11 -1.88 9.03
N LYS A 28 1.39 -2.12 9.33
CA LYS A 28 2.23 -3.08 8.59
C LYS A 28 1.69 -4.51 8.64
N LYS A 29 1.14 -4.96 9.78
CA LYS A 29 0.56 -6.30 9.93
C LYS A 29 -0.71 -6.45 9.08
N ALA A 30 -1.58 -5.44 9.09
CA ALA A 30 -2.81 -5.44 8.30
C ALA A 30 -2.51 -5.42 6.80
N TYR A 31 -1.59 -4.54 6.37
CA TYR A 31 -1.12 -4.49 4.99
C TYR A 31 -0.58 -5.84 4.52
N ARG A 32 0.33 -6.48 5.28
CA ARG A 32 0.86 -7.82 4.93
C ARG A 32 -0.20 -8.91 4.82
N ARG A 33 -1.30 -8.81 5.58
CA ARG A 33 -2.40 -9.77 5.48
C ARG A 33 -3.19 -9.55 4.18
N LEU A 34 -3.53 -8.30 3.90
CA LEU A 34 -4.30 -7.92 2.72
C LEU A 34 -3.49 -8.11 1.43
N ALA A 35 -2.20 -7.79 1.45
CA ALA A 35 -1.32 -7.95 0.30
C ALA A 35 -1.17 -9.41 -0.14
N ARG A 36 -1.16 -10.37 0.81
CA ARG A 36 -1.20 -11.81 0.49
C ARG A 36 -2.56 -12.27 -0.01
N GLN A 37 -3.64 -11.65 0.48
CA GLN A 37 -5.01 -12.02 0.12
C GLN A 37 -5.40 -11.53 -1.27
N TYR A 38 -4.94 -10.34 -1.65
CA TYR A 38 -5.24 -9.70 -2.94
C TYR A 38 -4.03 -9.75 -3.88
N HIS A 39 -3.14 -10.74 -3.70
CA HIS A 39 -1.91 -10.81 -4.46
C HIS A 39 -2.19 -11.14 -5.95
N PRO A 40 -1.65 -10.39 -6.91
CA PRO A 40 -1.89 -10.64 -8.34
C PRO A 40 -1.40 -12.01 -8.81
N ASP A 41 -0.41 -12.64 -8.17
CA ASP A 41 0.02 -14.01 -8.54
C ASP A 41 -1.10 -15.05 -8.36
N CYS A 42 -1.99 -14.85 -7.40
CA CYS A 42 -3.16 -15.72 -7.21
C CYS A 42 -4.39 -15.26 -8.02
N HIS A 43 -4.37 -14.02 -8.53
CA HIS A 43 -5.54 -13.32 -9.08
C HIS A 43 -5.19 -12.49 -10.32
N ALA A 44 -4.34 -13.03 -11.20
CA ALA A 44 -3.77 -12.30 -12.32
C ALA A 44 -4.80 -11.80 -13.34
N ASP A 45 -5.96 -12.46 -13.41
CA ASP A 45 -7.04 -12.13 -14.35
C ASP A 45 -8.14 -11.24 -13.71
N ASP A 46 -8.05 -10.97 -12.40
CA ASP A 46 -9.10 -10.27 -11.66
C ASP A 46 -8.75 -8.79 -11.44
N LYS A 47 -9.23 -7.94 -12.37
CA LYS A 47 -9.00 -6.48 -12.34
C LYS A 47 -9.49 -5.84 -11.03
N LEU A 48 -10.57 -6.34 -10.44
CA LEU A 48 -11.09 -5.83 -9.17
C LEU A 48 -10.13 -6.09 -8.01
N THR A 49 -9.40 -7.20 -8.04
CA THR A 49 -8.37 -7.54 -7.07
C THR A 49 -7.17 -6.63 -7.19
N ILE A 50 -6.75 -6.34 -8.42
CA ILE A 50 -5.69 -5.37 -8.72
C ILE A 50 -6.07 -3.97 -8.20
N GLU A 51 -7.28 -3.49 -8.49
CA GLU A 51 -7.78 -2.19 -8.01
C GLU A 51 -7.85 -2.12 -6.48
N LYS A 52 -8.36 -3.17 -5.82
CA LYS A 52 -8.38 -3.26 -4.36
C LYS A 52 -6.98 -3.23 -3.77
N PHE A 53 -6.04 -3.96 -4.37
CA PHE A 53 -4.66 -4.00 -3.92
C PHE A 53 -4.00 -2.63 -4.03
N MET A 54 -4.20 -1.91 -5.14
CA MET A 54 -3.71 -0.55 -5.32
C MET A 54 -4.22 0.38 -4.20
N LEU A 55 -5.53 0.33 -3.91
CA LEU A 55 -6.14 1.09 -2.82
C LEU A 55 -5.52 0.76 -1.45
N ILE A 56 -5.24 -0.51 -1.19
CA ILE A 56 -4.59 -0.98 0.06
C ILE A 56 -3.18 -0.41 0.19
N THR A 57 -2.41 -0.39 -0.90
CA THR A 57 -1.04 0.15 -0.92
C THR A 57 -1.04 1.67 -0.74
N GLU A 58 -1.90 2.40 -1.45
CA GLU A 58 -2.02 3.85 -1.31
C GLU A 58 -2.42 4.25 0.12
N ALA A 59 -3.37 3.51 0.72
CA ALA A 59 -3.77 3.71 2.12
C ALA A 59 -2.60 3.46 3.08
N TYR A 60 -1.80 2.42 2.86
CA TYR A 60 -0.63 2.10 3.67
C TYR A 60 0.44 3.18 3.60
N GLU A 61 0.75 3.67 2.40
CA GLU A 61 1.72 4.76 2.20
C GLU A 61 1.24 6.07 2.84
N TYR A 62 -0.04 6.42 2.68
CA TYR A 62 -0.62 7.60 3.30
C TYR A 62 -0.49 7.56 4.82
N LEU A 63 -0.86 6.43 5.44
CA LEU A 63 -0.77 6.27 6.90
C LEU A 63 0.67 6.24 7.39
N LEU A 64 1.61 5.64 6.65
CA LEU A 64 3.02 5.65 7.02
C LEU A 64 3.65 7.03 6.93
N ARG A 65 3.34 7.78 5.88
CA ARG A 65 3.86 9.14 5.68
C ARG A 65 3.40 10.09 6.78
N HIS A 66 2.18 9.92 7.27
CA HIS A 66 1.63 10.77 8.32
C HIS A 66 2.02 10.31 9.75
N LYS A 67 2.35 9.02 9.95
CA LYS A 67 2.64 8.45 11.28
C LYS A 67 4.13 8.23 11.58
N LEU A 68 5.04 8.30 10.59
CA LEU A 68 6.47 8.12 10.82
C LEU A 68 7.27 9.42 10.59
N PRO A 69 7.95 9.96 11.61
CA PRO A 69 9.02 10.92 11.37
C PRO A 69 10.21 10.18 10.76
N GLY A 70 10.47 10.44 9.47
CA GLY A 70 11.67 9.97 8.77
C GLY A 70 11.65 8.48 8.38
N ARG A 71 11.09 8.17 7.21
CA ARG A 71 11.61 7.05 6.41
C ARG A 71 11.39 7.29 4.92
N ASN A 72 12.43 6.95 4.17
CA ASN A 72 12.63 7.22 2.75
C ASN A 72 11.42 6.81 1.87
N SER A 73 11.06 7.73 0.99
CA SER A 73 9.97 7.64 0.02
C SER A 73 10.21 6.53 -0.99
N LEU A 74 9.23 5.64 -1.16
CA LEU A 74 9.23 4.62 -2.21
C LEU A 74 9.11 5.22 -3.63
N LEU A 75 8.79 6.52 -3.72
CA LEU A 75 8.81 7.27 -4.98
C LEU A 75 10.19 7.87 -5.33
N ALA A 76 11.20 7.72 -4.47
CA ALA A 76 12.55 8.26 -4.70
C ALA A 76 13.53 7.27 -5.35
N ALA A 77 13.21 5.97 -5.37
CA ALA A 77 13.98 4.97 -6.10
C ALA A 77 13.54 5.02 -7.57
N GLY A 78 14.27 5.81 -8.37
CA GLY A 78 13.95 6.17 -9.75
C GLY A 78 13.36 5.04 -10.61
N LEU A 79 12.07 5.18 -10.93
CA LEU A 79 11.42 4.46 -12.02
C LEU A 79 11.63 5.26 -13.31
N THR A 80 12.72 4.98 -14.02
CA THR A 80 12.89 5.45 -15.39
C THR A 80 11.90 4.77 -16.32
N LEU A 81 11.48 5.54 -17.32
CA LEU A 81 10.24 5.43 -18.05
C LEU A 81 10.55 4.77 -19.41
N GLU A 82 10.56 3.44 -19.43
CA GLU A 82 10.48 2.67 -20.67
C GLU A 82 9.37 1.62 -20.56
N SER A 83 8.71 1.46 -21.71
CA SER A 83 7.49 0.74 -22.05
C SER A 83 7.32 -0.64 -21.39
N GLU A 84 6.82 -0.69 -20.17
CA GLU A 84 6.35 -1.93 -19.57
C GLU A 84 4.99 -1.67 -18.92
N ASP A 85 4.08 -2.61 -19.16
CA ASP A 85 2.69 -2.56 -18.73
C ASP A 85 2.61 -2.09 -17.26
N PRO A 86 1.78 -1.08 -16.91
CA PRO A 86 1.71 -0.57 -15.54
C PRO A 86 1.47 -1.67 -14.51
N GLU A 87 0.77 -2.73 -14.90
CA GLU A 87 0.51 -3.92 -14.10
C GLU A 87 1.79 -4.74 -13.87
N GLU A 88 2.57 -5.00 -14.92
CA GLU A 88 3.85 -5.72 -14.81
C GLU A 88 4.89 -4.93 -14.02
N ARG A 89 4.99 -3.61 -14.23
CA ARG A 89 5.92 -2.76 -13.47
C ARG A 89 5.60 -2.80 -11.99
N TYR A 90 4.32 -2.76 -11.65
CA TYR A 90 3.87 -2.82 -10.27
C TYR A 90 4.11 -4.20 -9.66
N ALA A 91 3.84 -5.28 -10.39
CA ALA A 91 4.15 -6.65 -9.98
C ALA A 91 5.67 -6.87 -9.79
N ARG A 92 6.50 -6.32 -10.66
CA ARG A 92 7.97 -6.46 -10.62
C ARG A 92 8.60 -5.66 -9.49
N TRP A 93 8.18 -4.40 -9.31
CA TRP A 93 8.57 -3.58 -8.16
C TRP A 93 8.17 -4.26 -6.85
N TRP A 94 6.99 -4.90 -6.83
CA TRP A 94 6.53 -5.66 -5.67
C TRP A 94 7.39 -6.91 -5.39
N MET A 95 7.74 -7.69 -6.42
CA MET A 95 8.62 -8.86 -6.24
C MET A 95 9.99 -8.47 -5.66
N GLU A 96 10.49 -7.28 -5.99
CA GLU A 96 11.78 -6.81 -5.50
C GLU A 96 11.72 -6.24 -4.08
N HIS A 97 10.67 -5.47 -3.76
CA HIS A 97 10.58 -4.74 -2.49
C HIS A 97 9.81 -5.49 -1.39
N PHE A 98 8.97 -6.46 -1.74
CA PHE A 98 8.08 -7.16 -0.80
C PHE A 98 8.34 -8.65 -0.67
N ARG A 99 9.25 -9.24 -1.45
CA ARG A 99 9.70 -10.63 -1.26
C ARG A 99 10.27 -10.88 0.16
N GLU A 100 10.81 -9.86 0.81
CA GLU A 100 11.32 -9.97 2.19
C GLU A 100 10.22 -9.83 3.27
N PHE A 101 8.99 -9.47 2.90
CA PHE A 101 7.90 -9.24 3.85
C PHE A 101 7.04 -10.48 4.13
N PHE A 102 7.25 -11.59 3.39
CA PHE A 102 6.47 -12.84 3.47
C PHE A 102 7.35 -14.08 3.63
#